data_AF-K2CHA6-F1
#
_entry.id   AF-K2CHA6-F1
#
_cell.length_a   1.000
_cell.length_b   1.000
_cell.length_c   1.000
_cell.angle_alpha   90.00
_cell.angle_beta   90.00
_cell.angle_gamma   90.00
#
_symmetry.space_group_name_H-M   'P 1'
#
loop_
_entity.id
_entity.type
_entity.pdbx_description
1 polymer ?
#
loop_
_entity_poly.entity_id
_entity_poly.type
_entity_poly.pdbx_seq_one_letter_code
_entity_poly.pdbx_strand_id
1 'polypeptide(L)'
;IVAILAVSVFVALNPAQRLKDAKDARRASDLDSILSAIHQSIVDNKGTYPSNMPAAGTEVQLGTDAAGCTISNSDCTITAAACTDLMTGSQNVSKYLKTMPFDPDTTLGSDAKTGYSVQGDSNGIVTVKACYTDGTTTISVSR
;
A
#
# COMPACT_ATOMS: atom_id res chain seq x y z
N ILE A 1 -14.56 -26.55 -42.11
CA ILE A 1 -15.22 -25.28 -41.74
C ILE A 1 -15.42 -25.17 -40.22
N VAL A 2 -15.90 -26.21 -39.51
CA VAL A 2 -15.99 -26.21 -38.02
C VAL A 2 -14.62 -26.13 -37.31
N ALA A 3 -13.54 -26.67 -37.91
CA ALA A 3 -12.20 -26.60 -37.33
C ALA A 3 -11.57 -25.19 -37.30
N ILE A 4 -12.07 -24.25 -38.11
CA ILE A 4 -11.49 -22.89 -38.22
C ILE A 4 -12.11 -21.96 -37.17
N LEU A 5 -13.38 -22.16 -36.81
CA LEU A 5 -14.08 -21.36 -35.80
C LEU A 5 -13.63 -21.66 -34.35
N ALA A 6 -13.05 -22.84 -34.09
CA ALA A 6 -12.55 -23.19 -32.76
C ALA A 6 -11.19 -22.52 -32.42
N VAL A 7 -10.42 -22.10 -33.44
CA VAL A 7 -9.10 -21.48 -33.26
C VAL A 7 -9.22 -19.98 -32.94
N SER A 8 -10.30 -19.32 -33.36
CA SER A 8 -10.45 -17.86 -33.19
C SER A 8 -10.87 -17.42 -31.78
N VAL A 9 -11.25 -18.33 -30.88
CA VAL A 9 -11.54 -17.99 -29.47
C VAL A 9 -10.26 -17.84 -28.64
N PHE A 10 -9.09 -18.24 -29.18
CA PHE A 10 -7.79 -18.04 -28.55
C PHE A 10 -7.16 -16.66 -28.85
N VAL A 11 -7.94 -15.70 -29.34
CA VAL A 11 -7.48 -14.33 -29.63
C VAL A 11 -8.40 -13.33 -28.92
N ALA A 12 -8.20 -13.10 -27.62
CA ALA A 12 -8.80 -11.93 -26.95
C ALA A 12 -8.28 -11.61 -25.54
N LEU A 13 -7.60 -12.52 -24.85
CA LEU A 13 -7.10 -12.25 -23.51
C LEU A 13 -5.60 -12.04 -23.57
N ASN A 14 -5.15 -10.83 -23.30
CA ASN A 14 -3.74 -10.57 -22.99
C ASN A 14 -3.53 -11.04 -21.54
N PRO A 15 -3.00 -12.26 -21.30
CA PRO A 15 -2.87 -12.80 -19.95
C PRO A 15 -1.95 -11.94 -19.08
N ALA A 16 -0.99 -11.25 -19.70
CA ALA A 16 -0.12 -10.32 -18.99
C ALA A 16 -0.89 -9.13 -18.44
N GLN A 17 -1.86 -8.58 -19.18
CA GLN A 17 -2.69 -7.47 -18.67
C GLN A 17 -3.55 -7.90 -17.48
N ARG A 18 -4.17 -9.09 -17.56
CA ARG A 18 -5.01 -9.62 -16.48
C ARG A 18 -4.22 -9.84 -15.19
N LEU A 19 -2.94 -10.21 -15.29
CA LEU A 19 -2.06 -10.36 -14.14
C LEU A 19 -1.74 -9.00 -13.50
N LYS A 20 -1.46 -7.97 -14.31
CA LYS A 20 -1.24 -6.60 -13.84
C LYS A 20 -2.47 -6.05 -13.11
N ASP A 21 -3.64 -6.18 -13.73
CA ASP A 21 -4.91 -5.75 -13.13
C ASP A 21 -5.18 -6.46 -11.80
N ALA A 22 -4.82 -7.75 -11.69
CA ALA A 22 -4.97 -8.52 -10.44
C ALA A 22 -4.01 -8.03 -9.34
N LYS A 23 -2.76 -7.68 -9.67
CA LYS A 23 -1.80 -7.10 -8.72
C LYS A 23 -2.28 -5.72 -8.23
N ASP A 24 -2.71 -4.85 -9.14
CA ASP A 24 -3.22 -3.52 -8.78
C ASP A 24 -4.51 -3.60 -7.94
N ALA A 25 -5.41 -4.53 -8.25
CA ALA A 25 -6.58 -4.80 -7.42
C ALA A 25 -6.20 -5.29 -6.01
N ARG A 26 -5.15 -6.10 -5.91
CA ARG A 26 -4.62 -6.54 -4.61
C ARG A 26 -4.04 -5.36 -3.82
N ARG A 27 -3.22 -4.52 -4.45
CA ARG A 27 -2.68 -3.29 -3.84
C ARG A 27 -3.80 -2.40 -3.31
N ALA A 28 -4.85 -2.16 -4.10
CA ALA A 28 -6.01 -1.37 -3.67
C ALA A 28 -6.71 -1.95 -2.42
N SER A 29 -6.90 -3.27 -2.35
CA SER A 29 -7.46 -3.93 -1.17
C SER A 29 -6.54 -3.87 0.06
N ASP A 30 -5.22 -3.95 -0.15
CA ASP A 30 -4.24 -3.85 0.92
C ASP A 30 -4.24 -2.42 1.51
N LEU A 31 -4.30 -1.39 0.66
CA LEU A 31 -4.40 0.01 1.08
C LEU A 31 -5.69 0.30 1.88
N ASP A 32 -6.84 -0.21 1.45
CA ASP A 32 -8.10 -0.03 2.19
C ASP A 32 -8.06 -0.73 3.55
N SER A 33 -7.40 -1.89 3.63
CA SER A 33 -7.19 -2.62 4.89
C SER A 33 -6.30 -1.83 5.85
N ILE A 34 -5.17 -1.28 5.35
CA ILE A 34 -4.26 -0.44 6.14
C ILE A 34 -5.00 0.82 6.63
N LEU A 35 -5.65 1.54 5.72
CA LEU A 35 -6.32 2.80 6.07
C LEU A 35 -7.46 2.58 7.06
N SER A 36 -8.26 1.52 6.88
CA SER A 36 -9.34 1.18 7.81
C SER A 36 -8.79 0.79 9.19
N ALA A 37 -7.66 0.09 9.26
CA ALA A 37 -7.00 -0.25 10.52
C ALA A 37 -6.44 0.98 11.25
N ILE A 38 -5.84 1.93 10.51
CA ILE A 38 -5.39 3.21 11.06
C ILE A 38 -6.58 4.00 11.60
N HIS A 39 -7.65 4.13 10.82
CA HIS A 39 -8.87 4.84 11.22
C HIS A 39 -9.52 4.25 12.46
N GLN A 40 -9.65 2.92 12.53
CA GLN A 40 -10.20 2.26 13.71
C GLN A 40 -9.31 2.47 14.95
N SER A 41 -7.98 2.48 14.78
CA SER A 41 -7.05 2.82 15.85
C SER A 41 -7.25 4.25 16.35
N ILE A 42 -7.46 5.22 15.45
CA ILE A 42 -7.74 6.61 15.83
C ILE A 42 -9.06 6.72 16.60
N VAL A 43 -10.11 6.03 16.15
CA VAL A 43 -11.44 6.05 16.80
C VAL A 43 -11.37 5.48 18.22
N ASP A 44 -10.76 4.30 18.40
CA ASP A 44 -10.64 3.67 19.73
C ASP A 44 -9.73 4.48 20.68
N ASN A 45 -8.76 5.21 20.12
CA ASN A 45 -7.81 6.05 20.86
C ASN A 45 -8.23 7.53 20.94
N LYS A 46 -9.54 7.79 20.87
CA LYS A 46 -10.15 9.12 21.09
C LYS A 46 -9.56 10.23 20.19
N GLY A 47 -9.26 9.91 18.94
CA GLY A 47 -8.72 10.86 17.97
C GLY A 47 -7.20 10.97 17.94
N THR A 48 -6.48 10.11 18.67
CA THR A 48 -5.01 10.13 18.69
C THR A 48 -4.45 9.16 17.65
N TYR A 49 -3.47 9.61 16.87
CA TYR A 49 -2.79 8.78 15.87
C TYR A 49 -1.98 7.62 16.49
N PRO A 50 -1.68 6.58 15.69
CA PRO A 50 -0.67 5.59 16.05
C PRO A 50 0.66 6.28 16.41
N SER A 51 1.37 5.76 17.42
CA SER A 51 2.54 6.45 17.99
C SER A 51 3.69 6.62 17.01
N ASN A 52 3.79 5.74 16.03
CA ASN A 52 4.86 5.74 15.03
C ASN A 52 4.46 6.48 13.74
N MET A 53 3.28 7.12 13.72
CA MET A 53 2.83 7.89 12.55
C MET A 53 3.83 9.01 12.23
N PRO A 54 4.18 9.25 10.95
CA PRO A 54 5.04 10.36 10.57
C PRO A 54 4.44 11.72 10.96
N ALA A 55 5.31 12.74 11.03
CA ALA A 55 4.87 14.12 11.18
C ALA A 55 3.97 14.53 10.00
N ALA A 56 3.00 15.42 10.28
CA ALA A 56 2.07 15.89 9.27
C ALA A 56 2.80 16.43 8.01
N GLY A 57 2.33 16.01 6.84
CA GLY A 57 2.94 16.34 5.55
C GLY A 57 4.16 15.48 5.17
N THR A 58 4.64 14.61 6.06
CA THR A 58 5.77 13.72 5.75
C THR A 58 5.25 12.37 5.26
N GLU A 59 5.70 11.98 4.06
CA GLU A 59 5.43 10.65 3.51
C GLU A 59 6.56 9.69 3.92
N VAL A 60 6.19 8.55 4.48
CA VAL A 60 7.14 7.49 4.88
C VAL A 60 6.66 6.14 4.39
N GLN A 61 7.60 5.23 4.18
CA GLN A 61 7.29 3.87 3.79
C GLN A 61 6.91 3.04 5.03
N LEU A 62 5.90 2.18 4.89
CA LEU A 62 5.57 1.20 5.91
C LEU A 62 6.56 0.03 5.87
N GLY A 63 6.95 -0.45 7.04
CA GLY A 63 7.87 -1.56 7.19
C GLY A 63 8.65 -1.51 8.49
N THR A 64 9.49 -2.52 8.71
CA THR A 64 10.29 -2.68 9.94
C THR A 64 11.76 -2.34 9.76
N ASP A 65 12.22 -2.13 8.51
CA ASP A 65 13.62 -1.81 8.25
C ASP A 65 14.01 -0.40 8.72
N ALA A 66 15.15 -0.31 9.41
CA ALA A 66 15.69 0.97 9.87
C ALA A 66 16.45 1.76 8.79
N ALA A 67 16.64 1.18 7.59
CA ALA A 67 17.38 1.81 6.50
C ALA A 67 16.94 1.35 5.10
N GLY A 68 17.15 2.23 4.11
CA GLY A 68 16.89 1.95 2.70
C GLY A 68 15.41 1.92 2.32
N CYS A 69 14.56 2.62 3.07
CA CYS A 69 13.13 2.79 2.81
C CYS A 69 12.83 4.05 1.96
N THR A 70 13.87 4.64 1.36
CA THR A 70 13.73 5.76 0.44
C THR A 70 13.17 5.24 -0.88
N ILE A 71 12.09 5.85 -1.36
CA ILE A 71 11.52 5.60 -2.69
C ILE A 71 11.38 6.95 -3.38
N SER A 72 11.90 7.05 -4.60
CA SER A 72 11.76 8.24 -5.43
C SER A 72 11.35 7.81 -6.83
N ASN A 73 10.04 7.89 -7.10
CA ASN A 73 9.45 7.57 -8.40
C ASN A 73 8.23 8.47 -8.66
N SER A 74 7.43 8.16 -9.68
CA SER A 74 6.23 8.94 -10.04
C SER A 74 5.10 8.88 -9.01
N ASP A 75 5.06 7.83 -8.18
CA ASP A 75 3.94 7.53 -7.29
C ASP A 75 4.22 7.95 -5.84
N CYS A 76 5.47 7.83 -5.39
CA CYS A 76 5.92 8.15 -4.03
C CYS A 76 7.21 8.99 -4.03
N THR A 77 7.31 9.92 -3.08
CA THR A 77 8.55 10.69 -2.83
C THR A 77 8.92 10.61 -1.35
N ILE A 78 9.56 9.51 -0.97
CA ILE A 78 9.96 9.18 0.39
C ILE A 78 11.46 9.46 0.55
N THR A 79 11.77 10.47 1.36
CA THR A 79 13.14 10.87 1.68
C THR A 79 13.67 10.26 2.98
N ALA A 80 12.78 9.70 3.80
CA ALA A 80 13.14 9.04 5.05
C ALA A 80 13.90 7.73 4.78
N ALA A 81 15.05 7.56 5.44
CA ALA A 81 15.85 6.35 5.31
C ALA A 81 15.24 5.14 6.05
N ALA A 82 14.60 5.40 7.19
CA ALA A 82 13.94 4.37 8.00
C ALA A 82 12.47 4.22 7.61
N CYS A 83 11.99 2.98 7.63
CA CYS A 83 10.57 2.66 7.52
C CYS A 83 9.86 2.94 8.84
N THR A 84 8.54 3.12 8.74
CA THR A 84 7.65 3.25 9.88
C THR A 84 6.86 1.96 10.06
N ASP A 85 6.94 1.39 11.25
CA ASP A 85 6.11 0.25 11.65
C ASP A 85 4.92 0.74 12.49
N LEU A 86 3.71 0.66 11.95
CA LEU A 86 2.47 1.02 12.67
C LEU A 86 1.92 -0.13 13.53
N MET A 87 2.51 -1.33 13.46
CA MET A 87 2.11 -2.49 14.24
C MET A 87 2.66 -2.45 15.67
N THR A 88 3.63 -1.58 15.94
CA THR A 88 4.33 -1.46 17.22
C THR A 88 4.05 -0.12 17.90
N GLY A 89 4.46 -0.01 19.18
CA GLY A 89 4.27 1.18 20.01
C GLY A 89 3.01 1.13 20.89
N SER A 90 2.83 2.16 21.73
CA SER A 90 1.74 2.23 22.72
C SER A 90 0.36 2.36 22.07
N GLN A 91 0.29 2.97 20.88
CA GLN A 91 -0.91 3.01 20.05
C GLN A 91 -0.54 2.50 18.66
N ASN A 92 -1.12 1.36 18.30
CA ASN A 92 -0.75 0.64 17.09
C ASN A 92 -2.00 0.09 16.38
N VAL A 93 -1.80 -0.48 15.20
CA VAL A 93 -2.87 -1.06 14.38
C VAL A 93 -3.03 -2.57 14.56
N SER A 94 -2.24 -3.21 15.42
CA SER A 94 -2.19 -4.67 15.57
C SER A 94 -3.51 -5.32 16.00
N LYS A 95 -4.39 -4.54 16.65
CA LYS A 95 -5.75 -4.98 17.02
C LYS A 95 -6.69 -5.11 15.82
N TYR A 96 -6.46 -4.36 14.75
CA TYR A 96 -7.35 -4.25 13.59
C TYR A 96 -6.75 -4.88 12.33
N LEU A 97 -5.43 -5.05 12.31
CA LEU A 97 -4.69 -5.67 11.22
C LEU A 97 -3.75 -6.71 11.82
N LYS A 98 -3.86 -7.96 11.38
CA LYS A 98 -3.06 -9.07 11.92
C LYS A 98 -1.58 -8.96 11.52
N THR A 99 -1.35 -8.56 10.28
CA THR A 99 -0.03 -8.43 9.66
C THR A 99 -0.08 -7.31 8.64
N MET A 100 0.98 -6.50 8.57
CA MET A 100 1.09 -5.47 7.54
C MET A 100 1.18 -6.15 6.16
N PRO A 101 0.27 -5.85 5.22
CA PRO A 101 0.42 -6.34 3.86
C PRO A 101 1.61 -5.63 3.19
N PHE A 102 2.19 -6.30 2.21
CA PHE A 102 3.26 -5.77 1.36
C PHE A 102 2.89 -5.92 -0.12
N ASP A 103 3.61 -5.23 -1.00
CA ASP A 103 3.36 -5.24 -2.44
C ASP A 103 3.35 -6.68 -2.98
N PRO A 104 2.34 -7.08 -3.77
CA PRO A 104 2.27 -8.43 -4.34
C PRO A 104 3.48 -8.77 -5.24
N ASP A 105 4.23 -7.76 -5.70
CA ASP A 105 5.52 -7.96 -6.32
C ASP A 105 6.63 -8.03 -5.24
N THR A 106 7.07 -9.25 -4.96
CA THR A 106 8.10 -9.54 -3.93
C THR A 106 9.47 -8.95 -4.26
N THR A 107 9.67 -8.42 -5.47
CA THR A 107 10.91 -7.69 -5.83
C THR A 107 10.86 -6.23 -5.37
N LEU A 108 9.64 -5.71 -5.16
CA LEU A 108 9.36 -4.31 -4.78
C LEU A 108 8.90 -4.20 -3.32
N GLY A 109 8.31 -5.26 -2.78
CA GLY A 109 7.79 -5.34 -1.41
C GLY A 109 8.29 -6.55 -0.63
N SER A 110 8.47 -6.38 0.67
CA SER A 110 8.77 -7.43 1.66
C SER A 110 8.17 -7.05 3.02
N ASP A 111 8.18 -7.98 3.98
CA ASP A 111 7.75 -7.71 5.37
C ASP A 111 8.51 -6.53 6.01
N ALA A 112 9.77 -6.33 5.60
CA ALA A 112 10.61 -5.26 6.11
C ALA A 112 10.42 -3.93 5.35
N LYS A 113 10.06 -4.02 4.07
CA LYS A 113 9.85 -2.89 3.16
C LYS A 113 8.59 -3.12 2.35
N THR A 114 7.43 -2.69 2.86
CA THR A 114 6.15 -3.11 2.28
C THR A 114 5.89 -2.58 0.87
N GLY A 115 6.54 -1.49 0.45
CA GLY A 115 6.23 -0.80 -0.81
C GLY A 115 4.96 0.07 -0.74
N TYR A 116 4.34 0.16 0.44
CA TYR A 116 3.24 1.08 0.72
C TYR A 116 3.73 2.28 1.53
N SER A 117 3.19 3.46 1.25
CA SER A 117 3.47 4.69 1.99
C SER A 117 2.28 5.15 2.81
N VAL A 118 2.58 5.89 3.87
CA VAL A 118 1.59 6.59 4.68
C VAL A 118 2.00 8.06 4.86
N GLN A 119 1.01 8.94 4.82
CA GLN A 119 1.13 10.36 5.10
C GLN A 119 -0.12 10.82 5.84
N GLY A 120 0.05 11.45 7.00
CA GLY A 120 -1.01 12.23 7.65
C GLY A 120 -0.91 13.70 7.25
N ASP A 121 -2.04 14.39 7.07
CA ASP A 121 -2.07 15.85 6.92
C ASP A 121 -2.40 16.57 8.25
N SER A 122 -2.31 17.90 8.25
CA SER A 122 -2.64 18.72 9.43
C SER A 122 -4.14 18.84 9.70
N ASN A 123 -4.99 18.41 8.76
CA ASN A 123 -6.44 18.49 8.84
C ASN A 123 -7.06 17.22 9.43
N GLY A 124 -6.27 16.18 9.66
CA GLY A 124 -6.75 14.92 10.21
C GLY A 124 -6.75 13.76 9.21
N ILE A 125 -6.51 14.03 7.93
CA ILE A 125 -6.67 13.07 6.83
C ILE A 125 -5.42 12.20 6.74
N VAL A 126 -5.63 10.89 6.73
CA VAL A 126 -4.59 9.90 6.46
C VAL A 126 -4.69 9.45 5.02
N THR A 127 -3.58 9.57 4.30
CA THR A 127 -3.43 9.06 2.94
C THR A 127 -2.46 7.88 2.95
N VAL A 128 -2.88 6.77 2.37
CA VAL A 128 -2.04 5.57 2.14
C VAL A 128 -1.93 5.35 0.65
N LYS A 129 -0.72 5.09 0.15
CA LYS A 129 -0.48 4.90 -1.29
C LYS A 129 0.36 3.67 -1.56
N ALA A 130 0.16 3.07 -2.73
CA ALA A 130 1.11 2.12 -3.29
C ALA A 130 2.18 2.88 -4.04
N CYS A 131 3.44 2.63 -3.71
CA CYS A 131 4.56 3.27 -4.37
C CYS A 131 4.91 2.64 -5.72
N TYR A 132 4.22 1.57 -6.09
CA TYR A 132 4.39 0.91 -7.37
C TYR A 132 3.01 0.55 -7.93
N THR A 133 2.87 0.70 -9.24
CA THR A 133 1.71 0.23 -10.00
C THR A 133 2.18 -0.42 -11.29
N ASP A 134 1.47 -1.47 -11.71
CA ASP A 134 1.73 -2.12 -13.01
C ASP A 134 0.94 -1.47 -14.16
N GLY A 135 0.02 -0.56 -13.82
CA GLY A 135 -0.77 0.29 -14.70
C GLY A 135 -0.24 1.71 -14.85
N THR A 136 -1.09 2.64 -15.29
CA THR A 136 -0.76 4.07 -15.46
C THR A 136 -1.37 4.96 -14.38
N THR A 137 -2.06 4.38 -13.40
CA THR A 137 -2.81 5.11 -12.38
C THR A 137 -2.21 4.86 -11.01
N THR A 138 -1.82 5.94 -10.33
CA THR A 138 -1.44 5.92 -8.91
C THR A 138 -2.57 5.32 -8.08
N ILE A 139 -2.26 4.34 -7.22
CA ILE A 139 -3.23 3.71 -6.33
C ILE A 139 -3.09 4.33 -4.95
N SER A 140 -4.07 5.12 -4.53
CA SER A 140 -4.08 5.81 -3.24
C SER A 140 -5.46 5.85 -2.63
N VAL A 141 -5.54 5.78 -1.30
CA VAL A 141 -6.78 5.92 -0.54
C VAL A 141 -6.56 6.94 0.58
N SER A 142 -7.51 7.85 0.77
CA SER A 142 -7.46 8.89 1.79
C SER A 142 -8.77 8.93 2.58
N ARG A 143 -8.69 9.09 3.90
CA ARG A 143 -9.84 9.27 4.80
C ARG A 143 -9.48 10.14 5.98
#